data_AF-A0A240EQM1-F1
#
_entry.id   AF-A0A240EQM1-F1
#
_cell.length_a   1.000
_cell.length_b   1.000
_cell.length_c   1.000
_cell.angle_alpha   90.00
_cell.angle_beta   90.00
_cell.angle_gamma   90.00
#
_symmetry.space_group_name_H-M   'P 1'
#
loop_
_entity.id
_entity.type
_entity.pdbx_description
1 polymer ?
#
loop_
_entity_poly.entity_id
_entity_poly.type
_entity_poly.pdbx_seq_one_letter_code
_entity_poly.pdbx_strand_id
1 'polypeptide(L)'
;MSLRVKLGQHFSIALVTILSAGCSAAYQGKINDAEVHLVDYFQRSEGAQALIDNMDKLNIDHAYVMGLPVIKKWDASAPKAPRFVYGDDSPVYYYSHTDELIARDVEALPAESQARLHPFLSGFNTTDLNAAEHIEKELKYRPNFWQGIGEVITRHDHLTALTADEKPRANHPALQKVYQLAAQYDLPVLLHTNITSQREDNPLYLEELEQALSTNPDTRFLWAHAGTTSTLTRTIKMKFLYETVADLLSEHDNLYILASWTLIDVIMPDGQLDRRWISLIEAYPERFMVGSDIVGSFGYQQAALKTWHPVLSALPKNIADKMAYQNMLDVLPSTR
;
A
#
# COMPACT_ATOMS: atom_id res chain seq x y z
N MET A 1 37.45 -1.64 82.91
CA MET A 1 36.22 -1.93 83.68
C MET A 1 35.22 -2.55 82.72
N SER A 2 34.70 -3.71 83.10
CA SER A 2 33.92 -4.68 82.32
C SER A 2 32.65 -4.11 81.63
N LEU A 3 32.27 -4.70 80.48
CA LEU A 3 30.91 -5.19 80.10
C LEU A 3 30.78 -5.19 78.56
N ARG A 4 30.98 -6.32 77.86
CA ARG A 4 29.94 -7.25 77.33
C ARG A 4 28.68 -6.55 76.82
N VAL A 5 28.30 -6.77 75.55
CA VAL A 5 27.15 -7.58 75.10
C VAL A 5 27.19 -7.76 73.56
N LYS A 6 26.58 -8.86 73.13
CA LYS A 6 26.65 -9.64 71.90
C LYS A 6 25.42 -9.41 71.00
N LEU A 7 25.49 -9.96 69.77
CA LEU A 7 24.41 -10.25 68.80
C LEU A 7 23.79 -9.02 68.10
N GLY A 8 23.59 -8.97 66.78
CA GLY A 8 23.52 -9.99 65.74
C GLY A 8 22.23 -9.74 64.95
N GLN A 9 22.31 -9.35 63.67
CA GLN A 9 21.15 -9.28 62.78
C GLN A 9 21.58 -9.58 61.33
N HIS A 10 20.97 -10.61 60.77
CA HIS A 10 21.08 -11.05 59.39
C HIS A 10 20.33 -10.08 58.46
N PHE A 11 21.01 -9.55 57.44
CA PHE A 11 20.36 -8.85 56.33
C PHE A 11 19.92 -9.88 55.28
N SER A 12 18.63 -10.15 55.21
CA SER A 12 18.00 -10.82 54.07
C SER A 12 17.83 -9.81 52.94
N ILE A 13 18.60 -9.98 51.86
CA ILE A 13 18.42 -9.23 50.61
C ILE A 13 17.23 -9.86 49.87
N ALA A 14 16.09 -9.18 49.86
CA ALA A 14 14.97 -9.51 49.01
C ALA A 14 15.31 -9.12 47.56
N LEU A 15 15.51 -10.12 46.71
CA LEU A 15 15.72 -9.95 45.28
C LEU A 15 14.39 -9.57 44.63
N VAL A 16 14.16 -8.27 44.44
CA VAL A 16 13.04 -7.77 43.64
C VAL A 16 13.31 -8.13 42.19
N THR A 17 12.63 -9.16 41.69
CA THR A 17 12.62 -9.51 40.28
C THR A 17 11.78 -8.47 39.55
N ILE A 18 12.44 -7.48 38.95
CA ILE A 18 11.80 -6.59 37.99
C ILE A 18 11.51 -7.45 36.76
N LEU A 19 10.26 -7.89 36.61
CA LEU A 19 9.71 -8.39 35.35
C LEU A 19 9.78 -7.24 34.36
N SER A 20 10.86 -7.18 33.57
CA SER A 20 10.92 -6.39 32.36
C SER A 20 9.81 -6.90 31.43
N ALA A 21 8.72 -6.13 31.32
CA ALA A 21 7.70 -6.31 30.30
C ALA A 21 8.41 -6.41 28.94
N GLY A 22 8.15 -7.52 28.25
CA GLY A 22 9.01 -8.05 27.22
C GLY A 22 9.32 -7.08 26.08
N CYS A 23 10.56 -7.12 25.60
CA CYS A 23 10.81 -6.90 24.19
C CYS A 23 9.90 -7.88 23.44
N SER A 24 8.83 -7.39 22.83
CA SER A 24 8.06 -8.19 21.88
C SER A 24 9.05 -8.66 20.82
N ALA A 25 9.23 -9.97 20.68
CA ALA A 25 10.08 -10.50 19.63
C ALA A 25 9.58 -9.96 18.30
N ALA A 26 10.51 -9.54 17.42
CA ALA A 26 10.16 -9.14 16.07
C ALA A 26 9.32 -10.24 15.40
N TYR A 27 8.34 -9.88 14.58
CA TYR A 27 7.53 -10.84 13.84
C TYR A 27 8.45 -11.81 13.06
N GLN A 28 8.18 -13.12 13.19
CA GLN A 28 9.03 -14.19 12.65
C GLN A 28 8.41 -14.89 11.43
N GLY A 29 7.21 -14.48 11.00
CA GLY A 29 6.56 -15.04 9.82
C GLY A 29 7.07 -14.42 8.52
N LYS A 30 6.55 -14.93 7.39
CA LYS A 30 6.80 -14.33 6.07
C LYS A 30 5.92 -13.09 5.87
N ILE A 31 6.39 -12.18 5.04
CA ILE A 31 5.64 -11.00 4.57
C ILE A 31 5.64 -11.06 3.04
N ASN A 32 4.45 -11.19 2.44
CA ASN A 32 4.27 -11.00 1.01
C ASN A 32 4.10 -9.50 0.70
N ASP A 33 4.32 -9.11 -0.55
CA ASP A 33 4.36 -7.70 -0.93
C ASP A 33 3.17 -7.30 -1.79
N ALA A 34 2.17 -6.65 -1.20
CA ALA A 34 0.98 -6.24 -1.92
C ALA A 34 1.19 -4.99 -2.81
N GLU A 35 2.38 -4.40 -2.91
CA GLU A 35 2.56 -3.17 -3.71
C GLU A 35 3.98 -3.01 -4.23
N VAL A 36 4.18 -3.40 -5.49
CA VAL A 36 5.43 -3.20 -6.23
C VAL A 36 5.15 -2.52 -7.57
N HIS A 37 5.72 -1.34 -7.77
CA HIS A 37 5.81 -0.72 -9.08
C HIS A 37 7.09 -1.20 -9.76
N LEU A 38 6.95 -2.09 -10.76
CA LEU A 38 8.11 -2.63 -11.47
C LEU A 38 8.87 -1.57 -12.23
N VAL A 39 8.23 -0.48 -12.65
CA VAL A 39 8.85 0.62 -13.38
C VAL A 39 8.73 1.94 -12.62
N ASP A 40 9.67 2.85 -12.85
CA ASP A 40 9.62 4.21 -12.31
C ASP A 40 8.76 5.18 -13.15
N TYR A 41 8.66 6.44 -12.72
CA TYR A 41 7.97 7.53 -13.43
C TYR A 41 8.61 7.89 -14.79
N PHE A 42 9.65 7.18 -15.22
CA PHE A 42 10.28 7.25 -16.54
C PHE A 42 10.22 5.91 -17.28
N GLN A 43 9.45 4.95 -16.75
CA GLN A 43 9.26 3.60 -17.27
C GLN A 43 10.55 2.76 -17.27
N ARG A 44 11.45 3.01 -16.31
CA ARG A 44 12.73 2.29 -16.14
C ARG A 44 12.63 1.31 -14.98
N SER A 45 13.35 0.20 -15.10
CA SER A 45 13.31 -0.90 -14.13
C SER A 45 14.63 -1.64 -14.03
N GLU A 46 14.88 -2.27 -12.89
CA GLU A 46 15.86 -3.36 -12.73
C GLU A 46 15.38 -4.68 -13.37
N GLY A 47 14.09 -4.81 -13.68
CA GLY A 47 13.45 -5.93 -14.38
C GLY A 47 12.82 -6.95 -13.44
N ALA A 48 11.80 -7.67 -13.91
CA ALA A 48 11.05 -8.64 -13.11
C ALA A 48 11.91 -9.79 -12.59
N GLN A 49 12.97 -10.20 -13.31
CA GLN A 49 13.91 -11.19 -12.80
C GLN A 49 14.68 -10.66 -11.58
N ALA A 50 15.07 -9.38 -11.57
CA ALA A 50 15.72 -8.79 -10.41
C ALA A 50 14.77 -8.69 -9.21
N LEU A 51 13.47 -8.46 -9.45
CA LEU A 51 12.45 -8.53 -8.40
C LEU A 51 12.39 -9.95 -7.81
N ILE A 52 12.31 -10.99 -8.64
CA ILE A 52 12.30 -12.40 -8.18
C ILE A 52 13.55 -12.73 -7.36
N ASP A 53 14.74 -12.37 -7.85
CA ASP A 53 16.00 -12.58 -7.14
C ASP A 53 16.01 -11.88 -5.78
N ASN A 54 15.35 -10.71 -5.67
CA ASN A 54 15.21 -9.99 -4.42
C ASN A 54 14.19 -10.65 -3.50
N MET A 55 13.04 -11.07 -4.02
CA MET A 55 12.02 -11.83 -3.29
C MET A 55 12.60 -13.11 -2.68
N ASP A 56 13.45 -13.83 -3.42
CA ASP A 56 14.13 -15.03 -2.93
C ASP A 56 15.06 -14.74 -1.75
N LYS A 57 15.87 -13.67 -1.84
CA LYS A 57 16.74 -13.24 -0.74
C LYS A 57 15.96 -12.82 0.50
N LEU A 58 14.74 -12.31 0.30
CA LEU A 58 13.88 -11.78 1.35
C LEU A 58 12.82 -12.79 1.84
N ASN A 59 12.75 -13.98 1.23
CA ASN A 59 11.75 -15.00 1.53
C ASN A 59 10.30 -14.50 1.36
N ILE A 60 10.08 -13.70 0.31
CA ILE A 60 8.77 -13.19 -0.13
C ILE A 60 8.23 -14.19 -1.15
N ASP A 61 7.05 -14.76 -0.90
CA ASP A 61 6.50 -15.77 -1.80
C ASP A 61 5.72 -15.14 -2.94
N HIS A 62 4.96 -14.08 -2.65
CA HIS A 62 4.06 -13.42 -3.60
C HIS A 62 4.22 -11.91 -3.62
N ALA A 63 4.05 -11.30 -4.79
CA ALA A 63 4.00 -9.85 -4.95
C ALA A 63 2.91 -9.40 -5.92
N TYR A 64 2.20 -8.31 -5.60
CA TYR A 64 1.45 -7.57 -6.61
C TYR A 64 2.44 -6.75 -7.43
N VAL A 65 2.30 -6.77 -8.76
CA VAL A 65 3.18 -6.01 -9.64
C VAL A 65 2.37 -5.13 -10.58
N MET A 66 2.77 -3.88 -10.72
CA MET A 66 2.08 -2.93 -11.58
C MET A 66 3.05 -1.93 -12.21
N GLY A 67 2.53 -1.18 -13.17
CA GLY A 67 3.20 -0.03 -13.74
C GLY A 67 3.05 1.21 -12.86
N LEU A 68 3.58 2.33 -13.35
CA LEU A 68 3.13 3.65 -12.93
C LEU A 68 2.26 4.21 -14.07
N PRO A 69 1.01 4.64 -13.77
CA PRO A 69 0.03 4.98 -14.80
C PRO A 69 0.38 6.29 -15.53
N VAL A 70 1.25 7.11 -14.92
CA VAL A 70 1.71 8.39 -15.46
C VAL A 70 3.22 8.44 -15.57
N ILE A 71 3.71 9.13 -16.59
CA ILE A 71 5.14 9.33 -16.84
C ILE A 71 5.49 10.82 -16.77
N LYS A 72 6.65 11.13 -16.20
CA LYS A 72 7.19 12.49 -16.10
C LYS A 72 7.72 12.95 -17.46
N LYS A 73 7.16 14.06 -17.95
CA LYS A 73 7.65 14.71 -19.16
C LYS A 73 8.97 15.44 -18.88
N TRP A 74 9.89 15.36 -19.84
CA TRP A 74 11.02 16.27 -19.91
C TRP A 74 10.70 17.36 -20.94
N ASP A 75 10.33 18.54 -20.46
CA ASP A 75 9.99 19.67 -21.34
C ASP A 75 11.23 20.30 -21.96
N ALA A 76 11.08 20.82 -23.19
CA ALA A 76 12.16 21.52 -23.91
C ALA A 76 12.66 22.77 -23.16
N SER A 77 11.82 23.37 -22.30
CA SER A 77 12.18 24.49 -21.43
C SER A 77 12.98 24.06 -20.20
N ALA A 78 12.98 22.78 -19.84
CA ALA A 78 13.75 22.26 -18.71
C ALA A 78 15.20 21.98 -19.15
N PRO A 79 16.20 22.74 -18.68
CA PRO A 79 17.58 22.63 -19.16
C PRO A 79 18.26 21.31 -18.78
N LYS A 80 17.64 20.50 -17.92
CA LYS A 80 18.12 19.21 -17.46
C LYS A 80 16.95 18.25 -17.31
N ALA A 81 17.15 16.99 -17.71
CA ALA A 81 16.16 15.95 -17.51
C ALA A 81 15.85 15.75 -16.00
N PRO A 82 14.57 15.69 -15.60
CA PRO A 82 14.20 15.40 -14.22
C PRO A 82 14.65 13.99 -13.83
N ARG A 83 15.00 13.82 -12.55
CA ARG A 83 15.42 12.53 -11.96
C ARG A 83 14.35 11.90 -11.08
N PHE A 84 13.28 12.65 -10.82
CA PHE A 84 12.16 12.26 -9.98
C PHE A 84 10.92 13.02 -10.45
N VAL A 85 9.73 12.51 -10.15
CA VAL A 85 8.46 13.09 -10.63
C VAL A 85 8.25 14.54 -10.16
N TYR A 86 8.71 14.86 -8.95
CA TYR A 86 8.69 16.20 -8.37
C TYR A 86 9.99 17.00 -8.60
N GLY A 87 10.83 16.58 -9.54
CA GLY A 87 12.13 17.21 -9.79
C GLY A 87 12.06 18.59 -10.47
N ASP A 88 10.93 18.89 -11.11
CA ASP A 88 10.62 20.17 -11.75
C ASP A 88 9.09 20.31 -11.97
N ASP A 89 8.66 21.42 -12.58
CA ASP A 89 7.25 21.74 -12.84
C ASP A 89 6.70 21.17 -14.16
N SER A 90 7.47 20.36 -14.90
CA SER A 90 6.98 19.73 -16.13
C SER A 90 5.81 18.80 -15.82
N PRO A 91 4.81 18.65 -16.70
CA PRO A 91 3.66 17.82 -16.40
C PRO A 91 4.01 16.33 -16.36
N VAL A 92 3.11 15.55 -15.75
CA VAL A 92 3.00 14.10 -16.01
C VAL A 92 1.81 13.84 -16.91
N TYR A 93 1.85 12.76 -17.69
CA TYR A 93 0.73 12.35 -18.54
C TYR A 93 0.53 10.84 -18.47
N TYR A 94 -0.70 10.38 -18.71
CA TYR A 94 -1.05 8.96 -18.69
C TYR A 94 -0.32 8.19 -19.80
N TYR A 95 0.20 7.01 -19.46
CA TYR A 95 1.03 6.22 -20.35
C TYR A 95 0.62 4.75 -20.37
N SER A 96 -0.34 4.43 -21.25
CA SER A 96 -0.92 3.07 -21.34
C SER A 96 0.05 1.97 -21.72
N HIS A 97 1.17 2.29 -22.36
CA HIS A 97 2.17 1.28 -22.71
C HIS A 97 2.90 0.72 -21.47
N THR A 98 2.73 1.31 -20.27
CA THR A 98 3.27 0.74 -19.03
C THR A 98 2.81 -0.72 -18.84
N ASP A 99 1.53 -1.02 -19.08
CA ASP A 99 0.98 -2.35 -18.87
C ASP A 99 1.57 -3.40 -19.82
N GLU A 100 1.88 -3.01 -21.06
CA GLU A 100 2.59 -3.89 -22.01
C GLU A 100 4.04 -4.16 -21.59
N LEU A 101 4.71 -3.19 -20.98
CA LEU A 101 6.06 -3.39 -20.41
C LEU A 101 6.01 -4.40 -19.27
N ILE A 102 5.07 -4.24 -18.34
CA ILE A 102 4.85 -5.15 -17.22
C ILE A 102 4.53 -6.56 -17.73
N ALA A 103 3.59 -6.67 -18.66
CA ALA A 103 3.16 -7.97 -19.16
C ALA A 103 4.31 -8.74 -19.79
N ARG A 104 5.09 -8.09 -20.67
CA ARG A 104 6.25 -8.74 -21.31
C ARG A 104 7.32 -9.17 -20.32
N ASP A 105 7.60 -8.33 -19.32
CA ASP A 105 8.66 -8.61 -18.34
C ASP A 105 8.27 -9.79 -17.44
N VAL A 106 6.99 -9.88 -17.04
CA VAL A 106 6.45 -11.05 -16.32
C VAL A 106 6.41 -12.29 -17.21
N GLU A 107 5.85 -12.20 -18.42
CA GLU A 107 5.72 -13.32 -19.36
C GLU A 107 7.07 -13.92 -19.78
N ALA A 108 8.15 -13.14 -19.72
CA ALA A 108 9.51 -13.60 -20.02
C ALA A 108 10.12 -14.47 -18.90
N LEU A 109 9.54 -14.48 -17.70
CA LEU A 109 10.04 -15.28 -16.57
C LEU A 109 9.70 -16.77 -16.74
N PRO A 110 10.41 -17.67 -16.05
CA PRO A 110 9.96 -19.04 -15.86
C PRO A 110 8.57 -19.11 -15.22
N ALA A 111 7.77 -20.12 -15.57
CA ALA A 111 6.38 -20.25 -15.11
C ALA A 111 6.24 -20.27 -13.57
N GLU A 112 7.22 -20.84 -12.86
CA GLU A 112 7.24 -20.85 -11.39
C GLU A 112 7.39 -19.45 -10.79
N SER A 113 8.16 -18.57 -11.44
CA SER A 113 8.33 -17.17 -11.06
C SER A 113 7.10 -16.34 -11.45
N GLN A 114 6.50 -16.60 -12.61
CA GLN A 114 5.24 -15.96 -13.01
C GLN A 114 4.13 -16.20 -11.98
N ALA A 115 4.01 -17.43 -11.46
CA ALA A 115 2.99 -17.79 -10.47
C ALA A 115 3.10 -17.05 -9.13
N ARG A 116 4.23 -16.37 -8.89
CA ARG A 116 4.51 -15.57 -7.68
C ARG A 116 4.20 -14.08 -7.87
N LEU A 117 4.01 -13.63 -9.11
CA LEU A 117 3.68 -12.25 -9.42
C LEU A 117 2.20 -12.15 -9.79
N HIS A 118 1.52 -11.13 -9.25
CA HIS A 118 0.10 -10.87 -9.47
C HIS A 118 -0.04 -9.52 -10.18
N PRO A 119 -0.13 -9.50 -11.52
CA PRO A 119 -0.14 -8.26 -12.29
C PRO A 119 -1.43 -7.46 -12.11
N PHE A 120 -1.30 -6.15 -11.86
CA PHE A 120 -2.41 -5.20 -11.86
C PHE A 120 -2.26 -4.22 -13.04
N LEU A 121 -3.38 -3.97 -13.72
CA LEU A 121 -3.45 -3.09 -14.89
C LEU A 121 -3.63 -1.64 -14.45
N SER A 122 -2.68 -0.77 -14.77
CA SER A 122 -2.61 0.61 -14.27
C SER A 122 -2.70 1.68 -15.36
N GLY A 123 -2.27 1.36 -16.58
CA GLY A 123 -2.00 2.28 -17.68
C GLY A 123 -3.24 2.84 -18.38
N PHE A 124 -4.06 3.61 -17.69
CA PHE A 124 -5.21 4.28 -18.30
C PHE A 124 -5.45 5.67 -17.70
N ASN A 125 -6.10 6.53 -18.49
CA ASN A 125 -6.53 7.84 -18.02
C ASN A 125 -7.77 7.69 -17.14
N THR A 126 -7.66 8.06 -15.86
CA THR A 126 -8.72 7.90 -14.88
C THR A 126 -9.87 8.91 -15.04
N THR A 127 -9.76 9.86 -15.98
CA THR A 127 -10.84 10.78 -16.36
C THR A 127 -11.46 10.46 -17.73
N ASP A 128 -10.96 9.46 -18.47
CA ASP A 128 -11.50 9.09 -19.78
C ASP A 128 -12.73 8.17 -19.64
N LEU A 129 -13.89 8.63 -20.11
CA LEU A 129 -15.14 7.83 -20.12
C LEU A 129 -15.05 6.54 -20.95
N ASN A 130 -14.01 6.37 -21.77
CA ASN A 130 -13.71 5.17 -22.54
C ASN A 130 -12.70 4.23 -21.85
N ALA A 131 -12.16 4.61 -20.68
CA ALA A 131 -11.14 3.83 -19.97
C ALA A 131 -11.59 2.38 -19.72
N ALA A 132 -12.85 2.16 -19.34
CA ALA A 132 -13.38 0.82 -19.14
C ALA A 132 -13.34 -0.03 -20.43
N GLU A 133 -13.59 0.56 -21.61
CA GLU A 133 -13.49 -0.17 -22.88
C GLU A 133 -12.04 -0.55 -23.19
N HIS A 134 -11.08 0.34 -22.88
CA HIS A 134 -9.65 0.05 -23.06
C HIS A 134 -9.19 -1.08 -22.12
N ILE A 135 -9.56 -1.02 -20.84
CA ILE A 135 -9.25 -2.06 -19.86
C ILE A 135 -9.84 -3.40 -20.31
N GLU A 136 -11.12 -3.43 -20.73
CA GLU A 136 -11.76 -4.67 -21.18
C GLU A 136 -11.03 -5.30 -22.38
N LYS A 137 -10.49 -4.49 -23.31
CA LYS A 137 -9.67 -4.99 -24.42
C LYS A 137 -8.39 -5.65 -23.93
N GLU A 138 -7.67 -5.02 -22.99
CA GLU A 138 -6.45 -5.60 -22.42
C GLU A 138 -6.72 -6.91 -21.65
N LEU A 139 -7.82 -6.97 -20.88
CA LEU A 139 -8.27 -8.20 -20.22
C LEU A 139 -8.56 -9.32 -21.24
N LYS A 140 -9.13 -8.97 -22.41
CA LYS A 140 -9.40 -9.93 -23.50
C LYS A 140 -8.12 -10.35 -24.25
N TYR A 141 -7.13 -9.47 -24.38
CA TYR A 141 -5.85 -9.80 -25.01
C TYR A 141 -5.02 -10.76 -24.16
N ARG A 142 -5.12 -10.65 -22.83
CA ARG A 142 -4.43 -11.54 -21.89
C ARG A 142 -5.39 -12.13 -20.85
N PRO A 143 -6.21 -13.13 -21.24
CA PRO A 143 -7.13 -13.78 -20.31
C PRO A 143 -6.39 -14.33 -19.08
N ASN A 144 -6.92 -14.04 -17.89
CA ASN A 144 -6.42 -14.46 -16.57
C ASN A 144 -5.02 -13.94 -16.17
N PHE A 145 -4.37 -13.12 -17.01
CA PHE A 145 -3.06 -12.54 -16.69
C PHE A 145 -3.19 -11.43 -15.64
N TRP A 146 -4.10 -10.49 -15.89
CA TRP A 146 -4.37 -9.39 -14.96
C TRP A 146 -5.25 -9.87 -13.81
N GLN A 147 -4.80 -9.61 -12.59
CA GLN A 147 -5.46 -10.06 -11.36
C GLN A 147 -5.98 -8.89 -10.50
N GLY A 148 -5.88 -7.67 -11.04
CA GLY A 148 -6.45 -6.46 -10.46
C GLY A 148 -6.32 -5.27 -11.39
N ILE A 149 -6.93 -4.16 -11.00
CA ILE A 149 -6.82 -2.87 -11.70
C ILE A 149 -6.16 -1.88 -10.73
N GLY A 150 -5.03 -1.33 -11.12
CA GLY A 150 -4.31 -0.29 -10.41
C GLY A 150 -2.79 -0.46 -10.47
N GLU A 151 -2.03 0.43 -9.86
CA GLU A 151 -2.51 1.53 -9.01
C GLU A 151 -3.29 2.61 -9.79
N VAL A 152 -4.51 2.89 -9.34
CA VAL A 152 -5.38 3.94 -9.87
C VAL A 152 -5.09 5.24 -9.11
N ILE A 153 -4.28 6.11 -9.70
CA ILE A 153 -3.89 7.39 -9.08
C ILE A 153 -4.98 8.45 -9.28
N THR A 154 -5.41 9.06 -8.17
CA THR A 154 -6.38 10.16 -8.14
C THR A 154 -5.83 11.40 -7.40
N ARG A 155 -6.41 11.79 -6.27
CA ARG A 155 -5.88 12.85 -5.39
C ARG A 155 -4.53 12.38 -4.85
N HIS A 156 -3.46 13.10 -5.16
CA HIS A 156 -2.11 12.77 -4.71
C HIS A 156 -1.23 14.03 -4.71
N ASP A 157 -1.28 14.80 -3.62
CA ASP A 157 -0.43 15.98 -3.38
C ASP A 157 -0.20 16.88 -4.61
N HIS A 158 1.07 17.15 -4.93
CA HIS A 158 1.49 17.90 -6.11
C HIS A 158 1.35 17.10 -7.41
N LEU A 159 1.29 15.76 -7.36
CA LEU A 159 1.12 14.95 -8.56
C LEU A 159 -0.20 15.26 -9.25
N THR A 160 -1.28 15.48 -8.49
CA THR A 160 -2.56 15.94 -9.05
C THR A 160 -2.37 17.26 -9.81
N ALA A 161 -1.60 18.22 -9.27
CA ALA A 161 -1.33 19.47 -9.95
C ALA A 161 -0.52 19.28 -11.24
N LEU A 162 0.49 18.40 -11.22
CA LEU A 162 1.34 18.09 -12.38
C LEU A 162 0.66 17.23 -13.45
N THR A 163 -0.40 16.48 -13.13
CA THR A 163 -1.11 15.63 -14.09
C THR A 163 -1.74 16.46 -15.19
N ALA A 164 -1.44 16.18 -16.45
CA ALA A 164 -2.04 16.88 -17.58
C ALA A 164 -3.56 16.68 -17.61
N ASP A 165 -4.27 17.66 -18.18
CA ASP A 165 -5.73 17.63 -18.41
C ASP A 165 -6.59 17.65 -17.12
N GLU A 166 -7.75 17.00 -17.17
CA GLU A 166 -8.72 16.93 -16.08
C GLU A 166 -8.13 16.25 -14.85
N LYS A 167 -8.48 16.75 -13.65
CA LYS A 167 -7.92 16.25 -12.40
C LYS A 167 -8.71 15.05 -11.89
N PRO A 168 -8.05 13.92 -11.63
CA PRO A 168 -8.74 12.70 -11.22
C PRO A 168 -9.23 12.78 -9.77
N ARG A 169 -10.36 12.13 -9.51
CA ARG A 169 -11.00 11.97 -8.19
C ARG A 169 -11.65 10.60 -8.09
N ALA A 170 -11.75 10.03 -6.88
CA ALA A 170 -12.22 8.66 -6.68
C ALA A 170 -13.64 8.42 -7.22
N ASN A 171 -14.55 9.40 -7.09
CA ASN A 171 -15.93 9.33 -7.60
C ASN A 171 -16.07 9.79 -9.07
N HIS A 172 -15.00 9.86 -9.86
CA HIS A 172 -15.09 10.33 -11.24
C HIS A 172 -15.99 9.40 -12.09
N PRO A 173 -16.90 9.93 -12.97
CA PRO A 173 -17.79 9.08 -13.77
C PRO A 173 -17.10 8.07 -14.69
N ALA A 174 -15.87 8.35 -15.11
CA ALA A 174 -15.04 7.38 -15.83
C ALA A 174 -14.68 6.18 -14.95
N LEU A 175 -14.23 6.44 -13.72
CA LEU A 175 -13.87 5.41 -12.76
C LEU A 175 -15.08 4.58 -12.32
N GLN A 176 -16.27 5.17 -12.26
CA GLN A 176 -17.52 4.41 -12.02
C GLN A 176 -17.69 3.26 -13.03
N LYS A 177 -17.40 3.50 -14.31
CA LYS A 177 -17.43 2.44 -15.33
C LYS A 177 -16.32 1.41 -15.13
N VAL A 178 -15.14 1.85 -14.70
CA VAL A 178 -14.00 0.96 -14.41
C VAL A 178 -14.30 0.06 -13.21
N TYR A 179 -14.89 0.59 -12.15
CA TYR A 179 -15.27 -0.17 -10.96
C TYR A 179 -16.33 -1.23 -11.30
N GLN A 180 -17.36 -0.86 -12.07
CA GLN A 180 -18.37 -1.80 -12.57
C GLN A 180 -17.75 -2.92 -13.43
N LEU A 181 -16.79 -2.58 -14.30
CA LEU A 181 -16.05 -3.57 -15.07
C LEU A 181 -15.21 -4.48 -14.16
N ALA A 182 -14.55 -3.92 -13.15
CA ALA A 182 -13.77 -4.68 -12.18
C ALA A 182 -14.64 -5.72 -11.47
N ALA A 183 -15.85 -5.35 -11.03
CA ALA A 183 -16.81 -6.28 -10.45
C ALA A 183 -17.23 -7.40 -11.42
N GLN A 184 -17.48 -7.06 -12.70
CA GLN A 184 -17.84 -8.05 -13.73
C GLN A 184 -16.75 -9.10 -13.96
N TYR A 185 -15.49 -8.70 -13.83
CA TYR A 185 -14.32 -9.57 -14.03
C TYR A 185 -13.76 -10.15 -12.71
N ASP A 186 -14.44 -9.95 -11.57
CA ASP A 186 -13.98 -10.36 -10.24
C ASP A 186 -12.58 -9.80 -9.88
N LEU A 187 -12.27 -8.56 -10.30
CA LEU A 187 -10.98 -7.91 -10.08
C LEU A 187 -11.05 -6.91 -8.91
N PRO A 188 -10.09 -6.95 -7.96
CA PRO A 188 -9.91 -5.85 -7.01
C PRO A 188 -9.34 -4.59 -7.70
N VAL A 189 -9.63 -3.43 -7.13
CA VAL A 189 -9.13 -2.12 -7.57
C VAL A 189 -8.19 -1.55 -6.51
N LEU A 190 -6.91 -1.42 -6.85
CA LEU A 190 -5.94 -0.69 -6.03
C LEU A 190 -6.10 0.81 -6.30
N LEU A 191 -6.66 1.53 -5.35
CA LEU A 191 -6.99 2.96 -5.46
C LEU A 191 -6.06 3.80 -4.60
N HIS A 192 -5.30 4.68 -5.25
CA HIS A 192 -4.53 5.71 -4.59
C HIS A 192 -5.32 7.01 -4.58
N THR A 193 -5.81 7.36 -3.40
CA THR A 193 -6.51 8.61 -3.18
C THR A 193 -6.17 9.17 -1.81
N ASN A 194 -5.62 10.37 -1.79
CA ASN A 194 -5.39 11.12 -0.56
C ASN A 194 -6.71 11.41 0.12
N ILE A 195 -6.76 11.25 1.44
CA ILE A 195 -7.97 11.56 2.23
C ILE A 195 -8.16 13.08 2.43
N THR A 196 -7.09 13.87 2.31
CA THR A 196 -7.12 15.30 2.57
C THR A 196 -6.03 16.07 1.80
N SER A 197 -5.99 17.40 1.98
CA SER A 197 -4.96 18.28 1.43
C SER A 197 -3.94 18.70 2.50
N GLN A 198 -2.81 19.27 2.08
CA GLN A 198 -1.64 19.57 2.93
C GLN A 198 -1.88 20.58 4.08
N ARG A 199 -3.07 21.18 4.17
CA ARG A 199 -3.39 22.20 5.18
C ARG A 199 -4.66 21.93 5.96
N GLU A 200 -5.41 20.91 5.61
CA GLU A 200 -6.67 20.59 6.29
C GLU A 200 -6.43 19.49 7.33
N ASP A 201 -7.01 19.66 8.51
CA ASP A 201 -6.95 18.70 9.62
C ASP A 201 -8.22 17.83 9.73
N ASN A 202 -9.01 17.79 8.66
CA ASN A 202 -10.19 16.96 8.46
C ASN A 202 -10.09 16.14 7.16
N PRO A 203 -10.89 15.08 6.96
CA PRO A 203 -10.84 14.25 5.77
C PRO A 203 -11.57 14.95 4.59
N LEU A 204 -10.92 15.96 4.00
CA LEU A 204 -11.51 16.85 2.99
C LEU A 204 -12.12 16.12 1.79
N TYR A 205 -11.52 15.00 1.36
CA TYR A 205 -11.93 14.25 0.17
C TYR A 205 -12.72 12.97 0.48
N LEU A 206 -13.17 12.79 1.73
CA LEU A 206 -13.89 11.59 2.18
C LEU A 206 -15.08 11.24 1.29
N GLU A 207 -15.91 12.23 0.95
CA GLU A 207 -17.10 12.04 0.12
C GLU A 207 -16.77 11.43 -1.26
N GLU A 208 -15.60 11.73 -1.83
CA GLU A 208 -15.17 11.14 -3.11
C GLU A 208 -14.95 9.62 -2.96
N LEU A 209 -14.40 9.18 -1.84
CA LEU A 209 -14.15 7.77 -1.54
C LEU A 209 -15.46 7.05 -1.13
N GLU A 210 -16.25 7.62 -0.23
CA GLU A 210 -17.52 7.06 0.22
C GLU A 210 -18.48 6.82 -0.94
N GLN A 211 -18.57 7.78 -1.87
CA GLN A 211 -19.39 7.62 -3.07
C GLN A 211 -18.88 6.48 -3.94
N ALA A 212 -17.56 6.37 -4.17
CA ALA A 212 -16.98 5.28 -4.95
C ALA A 212 -17.29 3.89 -4.34
N LEU A 213 -17.14 3.75 -3.02
CA LEU A 213 -17.43 2.53 -2.28
C LEU A 213 -18.92 2.18 -2.32
N SER A 214 -19.78 3.16 -1.99
CA SER A 214 -21.23 2.97 -1.87
C SER A 214 -21.91 2.66 -3.20
N THR A 215 -21.44 3.24 -4.31
CA THR A 215 -22.05 3.01 -5.63
C THR A 215 -21.54 1.74 -6.30
N ASN A 216 -20.50 1.10 -5.77
CA ASN A 216 -19.90 -0.11 -6.34
C ASN A 216 -19.67 -1.19 -5.27
N PRO A 217 -20.72 -1.66 -4.59
CA PRO A 217 -20.59 -2.62 -3.48
C PRO A 217 -20.00 -3.97 -3.91
N ASP A 218 -20.11 -4.33 -5.19
CA ASP A 218 -19.58 -5.59 -5.73
C ASP A 218 -18.09 -5.49 -6.14
N THR A 219 -17.49 -4.30 -6.09
CA THR A 219 -16.07 -4.08 -6.41
C THR A 219 -15.25 -4.07 -5.12
N ARG A 220 -14.19 -4.88 -5.04
CA ARG A 220 -13.24 -4.84 -3.92
C ARG A 220 -12.27 -3.68 -4.11
N PHE A 221 -12.16 -2.79 -3.14
CA PHE A 221 -11.24 -1.64 -3.16
C PHE A 221 -10.08 -1.88 -2.21
N LEU A 222 -8.85 -1.83 -2.72
CA LEU A 222 -7.62 -1.77 -1.93
C LEU A 222 -7.22 -0.31 -1.83
N TRP A 223 -7.48 0.34 -0.70
CA TRP A 223 -7.12 1.73 -0.51
C TRP A 223 -5.65 1.85 -0.10
N ALA A 224 -4.83 2.38 -1.01
CA ALA A 224 -3.40 2.56 -0.80
C ALA A 224 -3.16 3.46 0.42
N HIS A 225 -2.33 2.96 1.35
CA HIS A 225 -1.83 3.62 2.55
C HIS A 225 -2.88 4.46 3.30
N ALA A 226 -4.15 4.03 3.30
CA ALA A 226 -5.30 4.77 3.85
C ALA A 226 -5.30 6.28 3.51
N GLY A 227 -4.89 6.61 2.29
CA GLY A 227 -4.85 7.99 1.78
C GLY A 227 -3.86 8.92 2.47
N THR A 228 -2.84 8.38 3.14
CA THR A 228 -1.70 9.15 3.64
C THR A 228 -0.65 9.38 2.57
N THR A 229 0.17 10.41 2.73
CA THR A 229 1.39 10.56 1.94
C THR A 229 2.51 11.15 2.77
N SER A 230 3.76 11.06 2.28
CA SER A 230 4.89 11.70 2.96
C SER A 230 4.79 13.22 3.02
N THR A 231 3.99 13.84 2.14
CA THR A 231 3.70 15.27 2.22
C THR A 231 2.72 15.54 3.36
N LEU A 232 1.62 14.78 3.43
CA LEU A 232 0.61 14.93 4.47
C LEU A 232 1.19 14.66 5.87
N THR A 233 1.89 13.55 6.07
CA THR A 233 2.43 13.19 7.41
C THR A 233 3.51 14.15 7.92
N ARG A 234 4.15 14.91 7.03
CA ARG A 234 5.11 15.98 7.40
C ARG A 234 4.46 17.34 7.66
N THR A 235 3.30 17.60 7.07
CA THR A 235 2.66 18.93 7.10
C THR A 235 1.55 19.03 8.14
N ILE A 236 0.83 17.93 8.39
CA ILE A 236 -0.30 17.88 9.30
C ILE A 236 -0.22 16.67 10.24
N LYS A 237 -0.91 16.76 11.38
CA LYS A 237 -1.14 15.61 12.26
C LYS A 237 -2.53 15.05 11.94
N MET A 238 -2.58 13.91 11.25
CA MET A 238 -3.82 13.28 10.76
C MET A 238 -4.61 12.56 11.88
N LYS A 239 -4.98 13.28 12.95
CA LYS A 239 -5.64 12.71 14.13
C LYS A 239 -7.01 12.08 13.82
N PHE A 240 -7.69 12.59 12.79
CA PHE A 240 -8.98 12.08 12.32
C PHE A 240 -8.87 10.70 11.67
N LEU A 241 -7.69 10.30 11.17
CA LEU A 241 -7.59 9.16 10.25
C LEU A 241 -8.03 7.84 10.89
N TYR A 242 -7.75 7.63 12.16
CA TYR A 242 -8.20 6.42 12.86
C TYR A 242 -9.72 6.27 12.83
N GLU A 243 -10.45 7.34 13.20
CA GLU A 243 -11.91 7.33 13.22
C GLU A 243 -12.46 7.16 11.79
N THR A 244 -11.91 7.91 10.83
CA THR A 244 -12.31 7.77 9.42
C THR A 244 -12.13 6.35 8.87
N VAL A 245 -10.99 5.69 9.13
CA VAL A 245 -10.79 4.31 8.66
C VAL A 245 -11.71 3.33 9.39
N ALA A 246 -11.94 3.52 10.69
CA ALA A 246 -12.83 2.67 11.47
C ALA A 246 -14.28 2.75 10.97
N ASP A 247 -14.77 3.96 10.70
CA ASP A 247 -16.12 4.21 10.18
C ASP A 247 -16.27 3.59 8.79
N LEU A 248 -15.34 3.90 7.86
CA LEU A 248 -15.36 3.34 6.50
C LEU A 248 -15.34 1.81 6.47
N LEU A 249 -14.51 1.16 7.30
CA LEU A 249 -14.48 -0.30 7.39
C LEU A 249 -15.77 -0.90 7.96
N SER A 250 -16.46 -0.16 8.84
CA SER A 250 -17.73 -0.60 9.42
C SER A 250 -18.92 -0.45 8.46
N GLU A 251 -18.83 0.50 7.53
CA GLU A 251 -19.90 0.85 6.59
C GLU A 251 -19.74 0.16 5.21
N HIS A 252 -18.51 -0.24 4.86
CA HIS A 252 -18.18 -0.76 3.53
C HIS A 252 -17.46 -2.11 3.60
N ASP A 253 -18.22 -3.19 3.42
CA ASP A 253 -17.69 -4.57 3.38
C ASP A 253 -16.65 -4.80 2.26
N ASN A 254 -16.68 -3.96 1.23
CA ASN A 254 -15.84 -4.02 0.05
C ASN A 254 -14.55 -3.20 0.14
N LEU A 255 -14.29 -2.54 1.27
CA LEU A 255 -13.04 -1.78 1.51
C LEU A 255 -11.98 -2.65 2.20
N TYR A 256 -10.76 -2.57 1.68
CA TYR A 256 -9.53 -3.13 2.22
C TYR A 256 -8.48 -2.03 2.33
N ILE A 257 -7.60 -2.13 3.33
CA ILE A 257 -6.49 -1.21 3.54
C ILE A 257 -5.19 -1.88 3.09
N LEU A 258 -4.55 -1.30 2.08
CA LEU A 258 -3.19 -1.66 1.73
C LEU A 258 -2.24 -0.81 2.58
N ALA A 259 -1.62 -1.45 3.56
CA ALA A 259 -0.72 -0.85 4.52
C ALA A 259 0.71 -0.81 3.96
N SER A 260 1.07 0.33 3.38
CA SER A 260 2.39 0.62 2.86
C SER A 260 2.85 2.04 3.24
N TRP A 261 4.09 2.34 2.90
CA TRP A 261 4.65 3.69 2.92
C TRP A 261 4.44 4.47 4.22
N THR A 262 3.59 5.51 4.21
CA THR A 262 3.48 6.53 5.26
C THR A 262 2.38 6.29 6.28
N LEU A 263 1.54 5.28 6.08
CA LEU A 263 0.49 4.94 7.04
C LEU A 263 1.10 4.56 8.40
N ILE A 264 2.30 3.98 8.41
CA ILE A 264 3.02 3.68 9.64
C ILE A 264 3.27 4.93 10.51
N ASP A 265 3.49 6.10 9.91
CA ASP A 265 3.73 7.35 10.65
C ASP A 265 2.47 7.80 11.42
N VAL A 266 1.28 7.37 10.96
CA VAL A 266 0.00 7.66 11.61
C VAL A 266 -0.36 6.58 12.64
N ILE A 267 -0.01 5.32 12.38
CA ILE A 267 -0.20 4.20 13.32
C ILE A 267 0.79 4.27 14.49
N MET A 268 2.00 4.77 14.22
CA MET A 268 3.09 4.88 15.17
C MET A 268 3.60 6.32 15.27
N PRO A 269 2.77 7.30 15.68
CA PRO A 269 3.21 8.68 15.81
C PRO A 269 4.41 8.77 16.75
N ASP A 270 5.48 9.43 16.30
CA ASP A 270 6.74 9.56 17.04
C ASP A 270 7.36 8.21 17.46
N GLY A 271 7.10 7.16 16.67
CA GLY A 271 7.56 5.79 16.90
C GLY A 271 6.78 5.02 17.98
N GLN A 272 5.71 5.60 18.53
CA GLN A 272 4.89 4.96 19.56
C GLN A 272 3.65 4.33 18.94
N LEU A 273 3.53 3.01 19.05
CA LEU A 273 2.39 2.27 18.51
C LEU A 273 1.08 2.66 19.21
N ASP A 274 0.14 3.22 18.43
CA ASP A 274 -1.21 3.46 18.88
C ASP A 274 -2.02 2.16 18.86
N ARG A 275 -2.36 1.66 20.05
CA ARG A 275 -3.07 0.39 20.24
C ARG A 275 -4.46 0.38 19.65
N ARG A 276 -5.08 1.53 19.39
CA ARG A 276 -6.39 1.60 18.73
C ARG A 276 -6.35 0.98 17.33
N TRP A 277 -5.25 1.18 16.60
CA TRP A 277 -5.05 0.55 15.29
C TRP A 277 -4.89 -0.97 15.39
N ILE A 278 -4.23 -1.47 16.43
CA ILE A 278 -4.13 -2.92 16.68
C ILE A 278 -5.52 -3.50 16.91
N SER A 279 -6.33 -2.88 17.76
CA SER A 279 -7.72 -3.31 17.97
C SER A 279 -8.58 -3.23 16.70
N LEU A 280 -8.33 -2.25 15.82
CA LEU A 280 -9.04 -2.14 14.55
C LEU A 280 -8.66 -3.27 13.58
N ILE A 281 -7.37 -3.59 13.46
CA ILE A 281 -6.90 -4.72 12.64
C ILE A 281 -7.44 -6.04 13.21
N GLU A 282 -7.52 -6.18 14.54
CA GLU A 282 -8.13 -7.35 15.18
C GLU A 282 -9.63 -7.48 14.90
N ALA A 283 -10.35 -6.36 14.82
CA ALA A 283 -11.78 -6.33 14.51
C ALA A 283 -12.07 -6.68 13.03
N TYR A 284 -11.15 -6.35 12.11
CA TYR A 284 -11.26 -6.61 10.68
C TYR A 284 -10.04 -7.41 10.15
N PRO A 285 -9.83 -8.65 10.61
CA PRO A 285 -8.58 -9.38 10.40
C PRO A 285 -8.29 -9.73 8.93
N GLU A 286 -9.31 -9.70 8.05
CA GLU A 286 -9.15 -9.97 6.61
C GLU A 286 -8.95 -8.69 5.77
N ARG A 287 -9.03 -7.50 6.38
CA ARG A 287 -9.14 -6.22 5.64
C ARG A 287 -7.85 -5.42 5.53
N PHE A 288 -6.74 -5.93 6.07
CA PHE A 288 -5.44 -5.26 6.00
C PHE A 288 -4.41 -6.15 5.30
N MET A 289 -3.56 -5.57 4.46
CA MET A 289 -2.43 -6.27 3.84
C MET A 289 -1.19 -5.37 3.82
N VAL A 290 0.02 -5.93 3.78
CA VAL A 290 1.27 -5.15 3.77
C VAL A 290 1.81 -5.01 2.34
N GLY A 291 2.28 -3.81 1.99
CA GLY A 291 2.99 -3.52 0.74
C GLY A 291 4.26 -2.70 0.97
N SER A 292 5.21 -2.78 0.04
CA SER A 292 6.48 -2.05 0.12
C SER A 292 6.46 -0.68 -0.56
N ASP A 293 5.63 -0.50 -1.58
CA ASP A 293 5.57 0.70 -2.41
C ASP A 293 6.95 1.05 -3.03
N ILE A 294 7.70 0.02 -3.44
CA ILE A 294 8.96 0.22 -4.17
C ILE A 294 8.71 0.53 -5.64
N VAL A 295 9.58 1.35 -6.21
CA VAL A 295 9.39 1.93 -7.55
C VAL A 295 10.66 1.74 -8.38
N GLY A 296 10.60 0.84 -9.38
CA GLY A 296 11.64 0.63 -10.40
C GLY A 296 12.97 0.03 -9.92
N SER A 297 13.26 0.08 -8.62
CA SER A 297 14.45 -0.49 -7.98
C SER A 297 14.10 -1.13 -6.65
N PHE A 298 14.64 -2.32 -6.39
CA PHE A 298 14.14 -3.21 -5.35
C PHE A 298 15.02 -3.26 -4.10
N GLY A 299 16.10 -2.47 -4.06
CA GLY A 299 17.04 -2.44 -2.93
C GLY A 299 16.43 -1.97 -1.60
N TYR A 300 15.33 -1.21 -1.63
CA TYR A 300 14.64 -0.72 -0.43
C TYR A 300 13.51 -1.63 0.07
N GLN A 301 13.16 -2.70 -0.66
CA GLN A 301 12.01 -3.56 -0.35
C GLN A 301 12.07 -4.12 1.07
N GLN A 302 13.24 -4.62 1.50
CA GLN A 302 13.39 -5.15 2.85
C GLN A 302 13.13 -4.10 3.93
N ALA A 303 13.65 -2.88 3.75
CA ALA A 303 13.48 -1.81 4.74
C ALA A 303 12.02 -1.36 4.82
N ALA A 304 11.35 -1.24 3.67
CA ALA A 304 9.94 -0.90 3.59
C ALA A 304 9.07 -1.94 4.32
N LEU A 305 9.22 -3.24 4.01
CA LEU A 305 8.43 -4.28 4.65
C LEU A 305 8.74 -4.43 6.15
N LYS A 306 10.01 -4.32 6.57
CA LYS A 306 10.40 -4.40 7.99
C LYS A 306 9.82 -3.28 8.86
N THR A 307 9.45 -2.16 8.26
CA THR A 307 8.82 -1.04 8.97
C THR A 307 7.50 -1.45 9.64
N TRP A 308 6.84 -2.49 9.13
CA TRP A 308 5.60 -3.04 9.66
C TRP A 308 5.79 -4.03 10.83
N HIS A 309 7.02 -4.45 11.14
CA HIS A 309 7.28 -5.42 12.20
C HIS A 309 6.68 -5.05 13.57
N PRO A 310 6.73 -3.80 14.06
CA PRO A 310 6.13 -3.45 15.35
C PRO A 310 4.61 -3.68 15.39
N VAL A 311 3.92 -3.42 14.27
CA VAL A 311 2.48 -3.66 14.13
C VAL A 311 2.21 -5.17 14.12
N LEU A 312 2.92 -5.92 13.28
CA LEU A 312 2.77 -7.38 13.17
C LEU A 312 3.11 -8.11 14.49
N SER A 313 4.14 -7.66 15.20
CA SER A 313 4.53 -8.20 16.52
C SER A 313 3.50 -7.91 17.61
N ALA A 314 2.69 -6.87 17.45
CA ALA A 314 1.68 -6.48 18.43
C ALA A 314 0.35 -7.20 18.26
N LEU A 315 0.13 -7.84 17.11
CA LEU A 315 -1.08 -8.60 16.78
C LEU A 315 -1.00 -10.06 17.27
N PRO A 316 -2.15 -10.71 17.54
CA PRO A 316 -2.22 -12.16 17.67
C PRO A 316 -1.65 -12.83 16.42
N LYS A 317 -0.88 -13.91 16.61
CA LYS A 317 -0.12 -14.55 15.52
C LYS A 317 -0.98 -14.84 14.28
N ASN A 318 -2.18 -15.39 14.47
CA ASN A 318 -3.07 -15.74 13.36
C ASN A 318 -3.55 -14.51 12.56
N ILE A 319 -3.64 -13.33 13.19
CA ILE A 319 -4.04 -12.07 12.54
C ILE A 319 -2.82 -11.41 11.89
N ALA A 320 -1.65 -11.46 12.54
CA ALA A 320 -0.40 -11.03 11.95
C ALA A 320 -0.07 -11.80 10.66
N ASP A 321 -0.20 -13.13 10.68
CA ASP A 321 0.02 -13.98 9.51
C ASP A 321 -0.98 -13.64 8.37
N LYS A 322 -2.23 -13.29 8.71
CA LYS A 322 -3.23 -12.85 7.73
C LYS A 322 -2.83 -11.55 7.05
N MET A 323 -2.55 -10.51 7.84
CA MET A 323 -2.13 -9.20 7.34
C MET A 323 -0.82 -9.27 6.55
N ALA A 324 0.15 -10.04 7.02
CA ALA A 324 1.46 -10.14 6.40
C ALA A 324 1.49 -11.02 5.14
N TYR A 325 0.59 -12.00 5.02
CA TYR A 325 0.74 -13.06 4.01
C TYR A 325 -0.55 -13.41 3.28
N GLN A 326 -1.62 -13.75 4.02
CA GLN A 326 -2.79 -14.42 3.44
C GLN A 326 -3.78 -13.46 2.77
N ASN A 327 -4.05 -12.30 3.37
CA ASN A 327 -5.14 -11.42 2.93
C ASN A 327 -4.95 -10.93 1.49
N MET A 328 -3.71 -10.68 1.08
CA MET A 328 -3.42 -10.30 -0.31
C MET A 328 -3.67 -11.43 -1.30
N LEU A 329 -3.68 -12.69 -0.89
CA LEU A 329 -4.01 -13.81 -1.79
C LEU A 329 -5.51 -14.02 -1.84
N ASP A 330 -6.21 -13.83 -0.71
CA ASP A 330 -7.65 -14.04 -0.59
C ASP A 330 -8.50 -12.98 -1.29
N VAL A 331 -7.96 -11.77 -1.50
CA VAL A 331 -8.67 -10.67 -2.17
C VAL A 331 -8.61 -10.75 -3.71
N LEU A 332 -7.71 -11.57 -4.25
CA LEU A 332 -7.53 -11.78 -5.69
C LEU A 332 -8.71 -12.58 -6.29
N PRO A 333 -8.86 -12.60 -7.62
CA PRO A 333 -9.96 -13.32 -8.28
C PRO A 333 -9.96 -14.82 -7.94
N SER A 334 -11.17 -15.39 -7.84
CA SER A 334 -11.39 -16.77 -7.40
C SER A 334 -10.93 -17.82 -8.43
N THR A 335 -10.93 -17.45 -9.72
CA THR A 335 -10.54 -18.31 -10.84
C THR A 335 -9.22 -17.82 -11.43
N ARG A 336 -8.18 -18.67 -11.36
CA ARG A 336 -6.89 -18.47 -12.03
C ARG A 336 -6.86 -19.19 -13.38
#